data_AF-A0A2J0L3U5-F1
#
_entry.id   AF-A0A2J0L3U5-F1
#
_cell.length_a   1.000
_cell.length_b   1.000
_cell.length_c   1.000
_cell.angle_alpha   90.00
_cell.angle_beta   90.00
_cell.angle_gamma   90.00
#
_symmetry.space_group_name_H-M   'P 1'
#
loop_
_entity.id
_entity.type
_entity.pdbx_description
1 polymer ?
#
loop_
_entity_poly.entity_id
_entity_poly.type
_entity_poly.pdbx_seq_one_letter_code
_entity_poly.pdbx_strand_id
1 'polypeptide(L)'
;MLPHFYNFLAFDFYYVIIPKLIMKNKISIKKIWLEAFSVMLKKPVIILPFVFIAFFESLALETIFFSTQKPLSFVFNPIVRKFFGETFLHYPGNFFLLQKLFYFTQIVIYVFLGVFMMSMCVNAVKNAKSDLPLKMSAMAKNALKRYGALILFGIIVIILIVLSNKLVAFIFSKIMIRVVKFMPKMASSMYLVGISLFSFLANIVLQIFIVMTIPLMVIQKKALFKAFWKSICMGARNFFGIFMIILLPSLVYAPVTLSKSIIPILIDKTFPEISAIVTLIGIVVAVFVDSFILVCAALIVMNEEKSNV
;
A
#
# COMPACT_ATOMS: atom_id res chain seq x y z
N MET A 1 27.19 -29.96 39.24
CA MET A 1 25.95 -29.16 39.32
C MET A 1 26.17 -27.90 38.50
N LEU A 2 25.58 -27.63 37.34
CA LEU A 2 24.61 -28.29 36.47
C LEU A 2 24.96 -27.76 35.06
N PRO A 3 25.42 -28.59 34.11
CA PRO A 3 25.49 -28.26 32.70
C PRO A 3 24.18 -28.68 32.00
N HIS A 4 23.98 -28.21 30.75
CA HIS A 4 22.82 -28.43 29.85
C HIS A 4 21.67 -27.42 29.98
N PHE A 5 21.62 -26.44 29.06
CA PHE A 5 20.35 -26.03 28.42
C PHE A 5 20.49 -25.11 27.17
N TYR A 6 21.67 -24.93 26.57
CA TYR A 6 21.85 -23.92 25.50
C TYR A 6 22.17 -24.40 24.08
N ASN A 7 22.23 -25.71 23.80
CA ASN A 7 22.73 -26.19 22.50
C ASN A 7 21.77 -27.08 21.67
N PHE A 8 20.43 -26.99 21.84
CA PHE A 8 19.51 -27.89 21.13
C PHE A 8 18.43 -27.23 20.25
N LEU A 9 18.43 -25.91 20.05
CA LEU A 9 17.42 -25.25 19.19
C LEU A 9 17.97 -24.35 18.08
N ALA A 10 19.28 -24.18 17.97
CA ALA A 10 19.87 -23.22 17.02
C ALA A 10 20.49 -23.85 15.76
N PHE A 11 20.75 -25.17 15.72
CA PHE A 11 21.56 -25.76 14.64
C PHE A 11 20.81 -26.67 13.65
N ASP A 12 19.67 -27.25 14.00
CA ASP A 12 18.95 -28.16 13.09
C ASP A 12 17.92 -27.47 12.16
N PHE A 13 17.61 -26.19 12.38
CA PHE A 13 16.68 -25.45 11.50
C PHE A 13 17.35 -24.88 10.23
N TYR A 14 18.68 -24.71 10.24
CA TYR A 14 19.39 -24.01 9.16
C TYR A 14 19.86 -24.92 8.02
N TYR A 15 20.10 -26.21 8.27
CA TYR A 15 20.71 -27.10 7.27
C TYR A 15 19.73 -27.98 6.45
N VAL A 16 18.45 -28.08 6.84
CA VAL A 16 17.50 -28.98 6.16
C VAL A 16 16.55 -28.27 5.17
N ILE A 17 16.39 -26.94 5.25
CA ILE A 17 15.32 -26.24 4.48
C ILE A 17 15.83 -25.52 3.21
N ILE A 18 17.13 -25.29 3.05
CA ILE A 18 17.62 -24.34 2.04
C ILE A 18 17.99 -24.96 0.66
N PRO A 19 18.48 -26.21 0.48
CA PRO A 19 18.98 -26.60 -0.85
C PRO A 19 17.94 -27.09 -1.88
N LYS A 20 16.68 -27.36 -1.52
CA LYS A 20 15.68 -27.93 -2.48
C LYS A 20 14.63 -26.94 -3.02
N LEU A 21 14.73 -25.66 -2.69
CA LEU A 21 13.75 -24.62 -3.04
C LEU A 21 14.03 -23.88 -4.36
N ILE A 22 14.93 -24.41 -5.19
CA ILE A 22 15.24 -23.90 -6.53
C ILE A 22 14.40 -24.67 -7.58
N MET A 23 13.07 -24.54 -7.52
CA MET A 23 12.20 -24.90 -8.65
C MET A 23 11.76 -23.66 -9.44
N LYS A 24 12.62 -23.35 -10.42
CA LYS A 24 12.44 -22.93 -11.83
C LYS A 24 11.12 -22.40 -12.42
N ASN A 25 10.09 -22.02 -11.68
CA ASN A 25 8.94 -21.34 -12.32
C ASN A 25 9.22 -19.83 -12.48
N LYS A 26 9.85 -19.49 -13.61
CA LYS A 26 10.03 -18.10 -14.04
C LYS A 26 8.65 -17.45 -14.19
N ILE A 27 8.38 -16.42 -13.37
CA ILE A 27 7.15 -15.64 -13.47
C ILE A 27 7.06 -14.99 -14.86
N SER A 28 6.06 -15.37 -15.65
CA SER A 28 5.77 -14.74 -16.93
C SER A 28 4.90 -13.51 -16.71
N ILE A 29 5.52 -12.32 -16.69
CA ILE A 29 4.86 -11.02 -16.44
C ILE A 29 3.66 -10.84 -17.37
N LYS A 30 3.87 -11.02 -18.69
CA LYS A 30 2.82 -10.89 -19.72
C LYS A 30 1.62 -11.79 -19.44
N LYS A 31 1.87 -13.07 -19.07
CA LYS A 31 0.80 -14.03 -18.78
C LYS A 31 -0.04 -13.57 -17.59
N ILE A 32 0.61 -13.18 -16.49
CA ILE A 32 -0.08 -12.74 -15.27
C ILE A 32 -0.89 -11.48 -15.51
N TRP A 33 -0.34 -10.53 -16.27
CA TRP A 33 -1.04 -9.31 -16.62
C TRP A 33 -2.29 -9.55 -17.45
N LEU A 34 -2.16 -10.30 -18.54
CA LEU A 34 -3.31 -10.63 -19.39
C LEU A 34 -4.37 -11.40 -18.61
N GLU A 35 -3.94 -12.29 -17.73
CA GLU A 35 -4.84 -13.05 -16.86
C GLU A 35 -5.54 -12.16 -15.83
N ALA A 36 -4.83 -11.23 -15.19
CA ALA A 36 -5.39 -10.26 -14.24
C ALA A 36 -6.42 -9.35 -14.92
N PHE A 37 -6.08 -8.76 -16.07
CA PHE A 37 -7.01 -7.96 -16.86
C PHE A 37 -8.24 -8.76 -17.28
N SER A 38 -8.05 -9.98 -17.81
CA SER A 38 -9.14 -10.86 -18.23
C SER A 38 -10.10 -11.17 -17.07
N VAL A 39 -9.55 -11.48 -15.90
CA VAL A 39 -10.33 -11.79 -14.69
C VAL A 39 -11.11 -10.56 -14.20
N MET A 40 -10.47 -9.40 -14.13
CA MET A 40 -11.11 -8.15 -13.69
C MET A 40 -12.22 -7.70 -14.65
N LEU A 41 -11.99 -7.79 -15.97
CA LEU A 41 -12.98 -7.42 -16.99
C LEU A 41 -14.17 -8.37 -17.02
N LYS A 42 -13.93 -9.69 -16.94
CA LYS A 42 -15.00 -10.69 -16.97
C LYS A 42 -15.84 -10.69 -15.69
N LYS A 43 -15.26 -10.32 -14.55
CA LYS A 43 -15.89 -10.37 -13.23
C LYS A 43 -15.65 -9.05 -12.46
N PRO A 44 -16.40 -7.97 -12.76
CA PRO A 44 -16.18 -6.66 -12.16
C PRO A 44 -16.38 -6.61 -10.64
N VAL A 45 -17.07 -7.60 -10.07
CA VAL A 45 -17.21 -7.81 -8.61
C VAL A 45 -15.84 -7.88 -7.89
N ILE A 46 -14.77 -8.25 -8.60
CA ILE A 46 -13.40 -8.27 -8.05
C ILE A 46 -12.89 -6.87 -7.71
N ILE A 47 -13.30 -5.85 -8.46
CA ILE A 47 -12.88 -4.45 -8.25
C ILE A 47 -13.73 -3.78 -7.16
N LEU A 48 -14.96 -4.26 -6.95
CA LEU A 48 -15.93 -3.66 -6.03
C LEU A 48 -15.38 -3.37 -4.61
N PRO A 49 -14.57 -4.22 -3.95
CA PRO A 49 -13.97 -3.88 -2.66
C PRO A 49 -13.11 -2.61 -2.68
N PHE A 50 -12.41 -2.33 -3.79
CA PHE A 50 -11.61 -1.10 -3.93
C PHE A 50 -12.46 0.13 -4.20
N VAL A 51 -13.59 -0.03 -4.91
CA VAL A 51 -14.59 1.04 -5.06
C VAL A 51 -15.15 1.42 -3.69
N PHE A 52 -15.40 0.45 -2.80
CA PHE A 52 -15.79 0.73 -1.42
C PHE A 52 -14.70 1.49 -0.66
N ILE A 53 -13.43 1.08 -0.75
CA ILE A 53 -12.33 1.85 -0.13
C ILE A 53 -12.35 3.30 -0.62
N ALA A 54 -12.39 3.51 -1.95
CA ALA A 54 -12.41 4.84 -2.54
C ALA A 54 -13.63 5.67 -2.14
N PHE A 55 -14.80 5.04 -1.97
CA PHE A 55 -15.99 5.70 -1.45
C PHE A 55 -15.76 6.25 -0.03
N PHE A 56 -15.24 5.43 0.89
CA PHE A 56 -14.94 5.88 2.25
C PHE A 56 -13.81 6.91 2.31
N GLU A 57 -12.80 6.78 1.45
CA GLU A 57 -11.76 7.81 1.31
C GLU A 57 -12.33 9.13 0.76
N SER A 58 -13.24 9.07 -0.21
CA SER A 58 -13.87 10.28 -0.77
C SER A 58 -14.75 10.98 0.26
N LEU A 59 -15.55 10.22 1.03
CA LEU A 59 -16.32 10.75 2.15
C LEU A 59 -15.43 11.38 3.23
N ALA A 60 -14.30 10.75 3.55
CA ALA A 60 -13.33 11.31 4.48
C ALA A 60 -12.72 12.61 3.97
N LEU A 61 -12.35 12.67 2.68
CA LEU A 61 -11.84 13.87 2.04
C LEU A 61 -12.87 15.00 2.09
N GLU A 62 -14.12 14.71 1.73
CA GLU A 62 -15.23 15.65 1.78
C GLU A 62 -15.48 16.18 3.20
N THR A 63 -15.48 15.29 4.19
CA THR A 63 -15.64 15.67 5.60
C THR A 63 -14.51 16.60 6.07
N ILE A 64 -13.27 16.33 5.66
CA ILE A 64 -12.11 17.17 6.00
C ILE A 64 -12.19 18.51 5.26
N PHE A 65 -12.59 18.51 3.98
CA PHE A 65 -12.75 19.71 3.17
C PHE A 65 -13.77 20.67 3.79
N PHE A 66 -14.91 20.14 4.26
CA PHE A 66 -15.96 20.92 4.92
C PHE A 66 -15.78 21.07 6.44
N SER A 67 -14.63 20.64 7.00
CA SER A 67 -14.43 20.62 8.46
C SER A 67 -14.52 21.98 9.14
N THR A 68 -14.24 23.08 8.42
CA THR A 68 -14.34 24.46 8.93
C THR A 68 -15.75 25.05 8.82
N GLN A 69 -16.67 24.37 8.13
CA GLN A 69 -18.05 24.82 7.92
C GLN A 69 -19.00 24.18 8.94
N LYS A 70 -20.08 24.88 9.30
CA LYS A 70 -21.13 24.33 10.17
C LYS A 70 -21.86 23.20 9.44
N PRO A 71 -22.23 22.10 10.13
CA PRO A 71 -22.10 21.86 11.57
C PRO A 71 -20.76 21.24 12.00
N LEU A 72 -19.93 20.77 11.06
CA LEU A 72 -18.69 20.05 11.34
C LEU A 72 -17.69 20.90 12.16
N SER A 73 -17.68 22.21 11.93
CA SER A 73 -16.82 23.17 12.62
C SER A 73 -16.92 23.11 14.16
N PHE A 74 -18.07 22.72 14.71
CA PHE A 74 -18.24 22.58 16.17
C PHE A 74 -17.35 21.49 16.76
N VAL A 75 -17.11 20.42 16.00
CA VAL A 75 -16.29 19.28 16.43
C VAL A 75 -14.83 19.46 16.01
N PHE A 76 -14.60 19.87 14.76
CA PHE A 76 -13.24 19.91 14.19
C PHE A 76 -12.44 21.15 14.58
N ASN A 77 -13.05 22.34 14.69
CA ASN A 77 -12.29 23.57 14.96
C ASN A 77 -11.51 23.53 16.29
N PRO A 78 -12.06 23.03 17.42
CA PRO A 78 -11.31 22.91 18.67
C PRO A 78 -10.08 22.00 18.53
N ILE A 79 -10.22 20.90 17.78
CA ILE A 79 -9.13 19.94 17.53
C ILE A 79 -8.05 20.61 16.67
N VAL A 80 -8.45 21.25 15.57
CA VAL A 80 -7.51 21.91 14.66
C VAL A 80 -6.77 23.05 15.37
N ARG A 81 -7.48 23.90 16.12
CA ARG A 81 -6.88 24.99 16.91
C ARG A 81 -5.84 24.48 17.91
N LYS A 82 -6.13 23.38 18.60
CA LYS A 82 -5.26 22.81 19.64
C LYS A 82 -3.99 22.16 19.07
N PHE A 83 -4.09 21.41 17.97
CA PHE A 83 -2.98 20.60 17.46
C PHE A 83 -2.20 21.26 16.30
N PHE A 84 -2.84 22.16 15.56
CA PHE A 84 -2.25 22.77 14.36
C PHE A 84 -2.18 24.29 14.44
N GLY A 85 -3.06 24.92 15.22
CA GLY A 85 -3.10 26.37 15.41
C GLY A 85 -4.24 27.03 14.64
N GLU A 86 -4.49 28.30 14.95
CA GLU A 86 -5.63 29.06 14.43
C GLU A 86 -5.51 29.37 12.93
N THR A 87 -4.29 29.53 12.40
CA THR A 87 -4.05 29.79 10.98
C THR A 87 -4.68 28.74 10.05
N PHE A 88 -4.78 27.49 10.50
CA PHE A 88 -5.36 26.40 9.70
C PHE A 88 -6.90 26.33 9.75
N LEU A 89 -7.56 27.18 10.54
CA LEU A 89 -9.01 27.35 10.51
C LEU A 89 -9.46 28.30 9.41
N HIS A 90 -8.53 29.05 8.83
CA HIS A 90 -8.81 30.08 7.85
C HIS A 90 -8.29 29.70 6.47
N TYR A 91 -8.92 30.27 5.45
CA TYR A 91 -8.47 30.17 4.06
C TYR A 91 -7.20 31.03 3.86
N PRO A 92 -6.19 30.56 3.11
CA PRO A 92 -6.06 29.25 2.45
C PRO A 92 -5.38 28.18 3.33
N GLY A 93 -5.04 28.52 4.58
CA GLY A 93 -4.29 27.68 5.51
C GLY A 93 -4.87 26.27 5.66
N ASN A 94 -6.20 26.16 5.76
CA ASN A 94 -6.93 24.90 5.85
C ASN A 94 -6.54 23.87 4.75
N PHE A 95 -6.20 24.31 3.53
CA PHE A 95 -5.82 23.41 2.42
C PHE A 95 -4.42 22.79 2.56
N PHE A 96 -3.49 23.46 3.24
CA PHE A 96 -2.20 22.86 3.59
C PHE A 96 -2.38 21.75 4.63
N LEU A 97 -3.34 21.91 5.55
CA LEU A 97 -3.65 20.92 6.57
C LEU A 97 -4.44 19.73 6.02
N LEU A 98 -5.29 19.96 5.00
CA LEU A 98 -6.14 18.95 4.38
C LEU A 98 -5.37 17.68 3.99
N GLN A 99 -4.21 17.81 3.34
CA GLN A 99 -3.39 16.66 2.93
C GLN A 99 -2.90 15.83 4.12
N LYS A 100 -2.51 16.50 5.20
CA LYS A 100 -1.98 15.87 6.40
C LYS A 100 -3.08 15.14 7.17
N LEU A 101 -4.24 15.76 7.34
CA LEU A 101 -5.40 15.11 7.97
C LEU A 101 -5.88 13.93 7.13
N PHE A 102 -5.93 14.11 5.81
CA PHE A 102 -6.36 13.05 4.90
C PHE A 102 -5.42 11.85 4.96
N TYR A 103 -4.10 12.06 4.99
CA TYR A 103 -3.12 10.99 5.20
C TYR A 103 -3.39 10.17 6.47
N PHE A 104 -3.70 10.80 7.61
CA PHE A 104 -4.03 10.08 8.84
C PHE A 104 -5.35 9.31 8.73
N THR A 105 -6.37 9.90 8.11
CA THR A 105 -7.63 9.21 7.90
C THR A 105 -7.47 8.02 6.95
N GLN A 106 -6.65 8.14 5.91
CA GLN A 106 -6.31 7.02 5.01
C GLN A 106 -5.62 5.88 5.75
N ILE A 107 -4.74 6.15 6.72
CA ILE A 107 -4.14 5.11 7.56
C ILE A 107 -5.23 4.34 8.31
N VAL A 108 -6.18 5.05 8.93
CA VAL A 108 -7.28 4.43 9.68
C VAL A 108 -8.15 3.61 8.74
N ILE A 109 -8.57 4.17 7.60
CA ILE A 109 -9.37 3.47 6.59
C ILE A 109 -8.62 2.23 6.10
N TYR A 110 -7.32 2.32 5.80
CA TYR A 110 -6.52 1.20 5.35
C TYR A 110 -6.48 0.06 6.37
N VAL A 111 -6.16 0.37 7.63
CA VAL A 111 -5.97 -0.64 8.69
C VAL A 111 -7.28 -1.34 9.06
N PHE A 112 -8.39 -0.62 9.11
CA PHE A 112 -9.68 -1.21 9.51
C PHE A 112 -10.48 -1.70 8.32
N LEU A 113 -10.63 -0.90 7.26
CA LEU A 113 -11.46 -1.26 6.11
C LEU A 113 -10.64 -1.85 4.96
N GLY A 114 -9.49 -1.25 4.64
CA GLY A 114 -8.69 -1.58 3.47
C GLY A 114 -8.23 -3.04 3.45
N VAL A 115 -7.58 -3.50 4.52
CA VAL A 115 -7.10 -4.89 4.63
C VAL A 115 -8.23 -5.92 4.56
N PHE A 116 -9.43 -5.57 5.04
CA PHE A 116 -10.62 -6.42 4.95
C PHE A 116 -11.13 -6.50 3.50
N MET A 117 -11.25 -5.36 2.83
CA MET A 117 -11.66 -5.27 1.42
C MET A 117 -10.65 -5.96 0.48
N MET A 118 -9.35 -5.84 0.76
CA MET A 118 -8.30 -6.57 0.05
C MET A 118 -8.47 -8.09 0.21
N SER A 119 -8.77 -8.57 1.42
CA SER A 119 -9.07 -10.00 1.65
C SER A 119 -10.31 -10.47 0.89
N MET A 120 -11.35 -9.64 0.80
CA MET A 120 -12.53 -9.93 -0.04
C MET A 120 -12.17 -10.01 -1.53
N CYS A 121 -11.36 -9.09 -2.04
CA CYS A 121 -10.87 -9.14 -3.42
C CYS A 121 -10.12 -10.45 -3.70
N VAL A 122 -9.21 -10.86 -2.81
CA VAL A 122 -8.48 -12.13 -2.98
C VAL A 122 -9.42 -13.33 -2.99
N ASN A 123 -10.44 -13.37 -2.12
CA ASN A 123 -11.46 -14.41 -2.16
C ASN A 123 -12.25 -14.39 -3.49
N ALA A 124 -12.57 -13.20 -4.01
CA ALA A 124 -13.25 -13.05 -5.29
C ALA A 124 -12.40 -13.60 -6.45
N VAL A 125 -11.11 -13.29 -6.49
CA VAL A 125 -10.17 -13.85 -7.49
C VAL A 125 -10.10 -15.37 -7.37
N LYS A 126 -9.96 -15.89 -6.14
CA LYS A 126 -9.92 -17.34 -5.88
C LYS A 126 -11.19 -18.02 -6.39
N ASN A 127 -12.37 -17.51 -6.05
CA ASN A 127 -13.63 -18.09 -6.47
C ASN A 127 -13.83 -17.98 -7.99
N ALA A 128 -13.48 -16.84 -8.60
CA ALA A 128 -13.57 -16.64 -10.04
C ALA A 128 -12.67 -17.60 -10.82
N LYS A 129 -11.53 -18.01 -10.26
CA LYS A 129 -10.61 -18.98 -10.88
C LYS A 129 -11.00 -20.44 -10.69
N SER A 130 -11.83 -20.73 -9.70
CA SER A 130 -12.34 -22.08 -9.42
C SER A 130 -13.79 -22.27 -9.86
N ASP A 131 -14.33 -21.34 -10.65
CA ASP A 131 -15.73 -21.31 -11.10
C ASP A 131 -16.75 -21.43 -9.95
N LEU A 132 -16.37 -20.94 -8.77
CA LEU A 132 -17.21 -20.90 -7.58
C LEU A 132 -18.09 -19.63 -7.59
N PRO A 133 -19.28 -19.67 -6.96
CA PRO A 133 -20.17 -18.52 -6.93
C PRO A 133 -19.55 -17.31 -6.20
N LEU A 134 -19.66 -16.14 -6.81
CA LEU A 134 -19.15 -14.87 -6.29
C LEU A 134 -20.15 -14.20 -5.32
N LYS A 135 -20.49 -14.89 -4.22
CA LYS A 135 -21.39 -14.36 -3.19
C LYS A 135 -20.63 -13.43 -2.23
N MET A 136 -20.95 -12.13 -2.25
CA MET A 136 -20.32 -11.11 -1.39
C MET A 136 -20.38 -11.46 0.10
N SER A 137 -21.52 -11.98 0.58
CA SER A 137 -21.71 -12.39 1.97
C SER A 137 -20.75 -13.52 2.39
N ALA A 138 -20.51 -14.50 1.51
CA ALA A 138 -19.58 -15.59 1.79
C ALA A 138 -18.12 -15.08 1.84
N MET A 139 -17.76 -14.18 0.94
CA MET A 139 -16.42 -13.56 0.90
C MET A 139 -16.18 -12.70 2.15
N ALA A 140 -17.16 -11.89 2.55
CA ALA A 140 -17.12 -11.10 3.78
C ALA A 140 -16.99 -11.99 5.02
N LYS A 141 -17.79 -13.07 5.12
CA LYS A 141 -17.71 -14.04 6.23
C LYS A 141 -16.33 -14.70 6.30
N ASN A 142 -15.73 -15.04 5.16
CA ASN A 142 -14.39 -15.62 5.12
C ASN A 142 -13.30 -14.61 5.51
N ALA A 143 -13.41 -13.36 5.08
CA ALA A 143 -12.50 -12.29 5.50
C ALA A 143 -12.62 -12.01 7.00
N LEU A 144 -13.85 -11.97 7.54
CA LEU A 144 -14.13 -11.67 8.95
C LEU A 144 -13.48 -12.67 9.91
N LYS A 145 -13.43 -13.96 9.53
CA LYS A 145 -12.75 -15.01 10.32
C LYS A 145 -11.26 -14.74 10.56
N ARG A 146 -10.62 -13.89 9.74
CA ARG A 146 -9.20 -13.55 9.84
C ARG A 146 -8.97 -12.06 10.12
N TYR A 147 -10.03 -11.33 10.47
CA TYR A 147 -9.98 -9.88 10.55
C TYR A 147 -8.94 -9.35 11.54
N GLY A 148 -8.84 -9.95 12.73
CA GLY A 148 -7.80 -9.58 13.70
C GLY A 148 -6.37 -9.72 13.16
N ALA A 149 -6.09 -10.81 12.43
CA ALA A 149 -4.78 -11.01 11.79
C ALA A 149 -4.53 -10.03 10.63
N LEU A 150 -5.59 -9.63 9.91
CA LEU A 150 -5.53 -8.63 8.83
C LEU A 150 -5.29 -7.21 9.39
N ILE A 151 -5.91 -6.84 10.51
CA ILE A 151 -5.63 -5.57 11.19
C ILE A 151 -4.17 -5.53 11.64
N LEU A 152 -3.70 -6.59 12.31
CA LEU A 152 -2.31 -6.67 12.77
C LEU A 152 -1.33 -6.56 11.58
N PHE A 153 -1.65 -7.19 10.44
CA PHE A 153 -0.92 -7.00 9.20
C PHE A 153 -0.91 -5.54 8.76
N GLY A 154 -2.08 -4.88 8.71
CA GLY A 154 -2.19 -3.47 8.35
C GLY A 154 -1.30 -2.57 9.21
N ILE A 155 -1.29 -2.78 10.53
CA ILE A 155 -0.43 -2.05 11.47
C ILE A 155 1.05 -2.28 11.15
N ILE A 156 1.47 -3.53 10.93
CA ILE A 156 2.85 -3.86 10.54
C ILE A 156 3.24 -3.13 9.25
N VAL A 157 2.37 -3.12 8.23
CA VAL A 157 2.63 -2.42 6.97
C VAL A 157 2.82 -0.92 7.19
N ILE A 158 1.98 -0.28 8.00
CA ILE A 158 2.11 1.15 8.30
C ILE A 158 3.43 1.44 9.02
N ILE A 159 3.83 0.62 10.00
CA ILE A 159 5.11 0.76 10.69
C ILE A 159 6.27 0.66 9.67
N LEU A 160 6.23 -0.32 8.78
CA LEU A 160 7.27 -0.51 7.77
C LEU A 160 7.34 0.65 6.78
N ILE A 161 6.21 1.21 6.34
CA ILE A 161 6.16 2.39 5.48
C ILE A 161 6.77 3.60 6.20
N VAL A 162 6.41 3.85 7.46
CA VAL A 162 6.95 4.97 8.24
C VAL A 162 8.46 4.82 8.43
N LEU A 163 8.95 3.62 8.77
CA LEU A 163 10.38 3.35 8.90
C LEU A 163 11.12 3.51 7.56
N SER A 164 10.54 3.01 6.47
CA SER A 164 11.07 3.16 5.11
C SER A 164 11.22 4.63 4.72
N ASN A 165 10.18 5.45 4.95
CA ASN A 165 10.22 6.89 4.64
C ASN A 165 11.27 7.64 5.47
N LYS A 166 11.45 7.29 6.75
CA LYS A 166 12.52 7.87 7.59
C LYS A 166 13.91 7.48 7.07
N LEU A 167 14.10 6.22 6.70
CA LEU A 167 15.35 5.72 6.13
C LEU A 167 15.66 6.42 4.80
N VAL A 168 14.66 6.58 3.92
CA VAL A 168 14.76 7.31 2.66
C VAL A 168 15.18 8.75 2.90
N ALA A 169 14.50 9.48 3.80
CA ALA A 169 14.85 10.87 4.09
C ALA A 169 16.29 11.00 4.62
N PHE A 170 16.74 10.05 5.45
CA PHE A 170 18.10 10.02 5.96
C PHE A 170 19.14 9.74 4.86
N ILE A 171 18.92 8.73 4.01
CA ILE A 171 19.83 8.39 2.91
C ILE A 171 19.86 9.54 1.89
N PHE A 172 18.69 10.04 1.50
CA PHE A 172 18.54 11.09 0.50
C PHE A 172 19.19 12.40 0.96
N SER A 173 19.00 12.82 2.21
CA SER A 173 19.66 14.02 2.76
C SER A 173 21.19 13.91 2.71
N LYS A 174 21.77 12.75 3.04
CA LYS A 174 23.22 12.52 2.91
C LYS A 174 23.73 12.61 1.47
N ILE A 175 22.97 12.09 0.51
CA ILE A 175 23.30 12.20 -0.91
C ILE A 175 23.21 13.68 -1.35
N MET A 176 22.14 14.37 -0.97
CA MET A 176 21.90 15.75 -1.36
C MET A 176 22.93 16.72 -0.80
N ILE A 177 23.43 16.53 0.43
CA ILE A 177 24.54 17.35 0.96
C ILE A 177 25.76 17.31 0.04
N ARG A 178 26.06 16.13 -0.53
CA ARG A 178 27.16 15.99 -1.50
C ARG A 178 26.83 16.71 -2.80
N VAL A 179 25.60 16.55 -3.32
CA VAL A 179 25.16 17.18 -4.58
C VAL A 179 25.16 18.71 -4.47
N VAL A 180 24.64 19.28 -3.36
CA VAL A 180 24.62 20.73 -3.11
C VAL A 180 26.02 21.32 -3.17
N LYS A 181 27.04 20.60 -2.68
CA LYS A 181 28.45 21.04 -2.73
C LYS A 181 28.96 21.21 -4.16
N PHE A 182 28.51 20.38 -5.10
CA PHE A 182 28.93 20.45 -6.50
C PHE A 182 28.01 21.30 -7.38
N MET A 183 26.71 21.36 -7.08
CA MET A 183 25.69 22.02 -7.91
C MET A 183 24.64 22.76 -7.05
N PRO A 184 25.02 23.85 -6.37
CA PRO A 184 24.17 24.51 -5.37
C PRO A 184 22.87 25.08 -5.95
N LYS A 185 22.90 25.61 -7.18
CA LYS A 185 21.72 26.20 -7.84
C LYS A 185 20.67 25.17 -8.25
N MET A 186 21.06 23.93 -8.53
CA MET A 186 20.16 22.87 -8.98
C MET A 186 19.54 22.10 -7.80
N ALA A 187 20.21 22.10 -6.65
CA ALA A 187 19.89 21.21 -5.56
C ALA A 187 18.59 21.56 -4.80
N SER A 188 18.17 22.83 -4.75
CA SER A 188 16.98 23.25 -4.00
C SER A 188 15.68 22.78 -4.64
N SER A 189 15.53 22.95 -5.96
CA SER A 189 14.34 22.50 -6.70
C SER A 189 14.31 20.97 -6.84
N MET A 190 15.47 20.34 -7.02
CA MET A 190 15.57 18.88 -7.09
C MET A 190 15.28 18.18 -5.77
N TYR A 191 15.43 18.86 -4.63
CA TYR A 191 15.26 18.21 -3.33
C TYR A 191 13.84 17.66 -3.14
N LEU A 192 12.81 18.49 -3.36
CA LEU A 192 11.41 18.11 -3.13
C LEU A 192 10.93 17.02 -4.10
N VAL A 193 11.23 17.19 -5.39
CA VAL A 193 10.87 16.19 -6.42
C VAL A 193 11.67 14.91 -6.22
N GLY A 194 12.98 15.03 -5.95
CA GLY A 194 13.88 13.91 -5.78
C GLY A 194 13.53 13.04 -4.57
N ILE A 195 13.23 13.65 -3.41
CA ILE A 195 12.82 12.88 -2.22
C ILE A 195 11.48 12.18 -2.45
N SER A 196 10.56 12.80 -3.19
CA SER A 196 9.28 12.19 -3.55
C SER A 196 9.47 10.98 -4.45
N LEU A 197 10.29 11.08 -5.49
CA LEU A 197 10.60 9.96 -6.40
C LEU A 197 11.35 8.82 -5.69
N PHE A 198 12.31 9.16 -4.81
CA PHE A 198 13.05 8.16 -4.05
C PHE A 198 12.14 7.42 -3.06
N SER A 199 11.23 8.14 -2.40
CA SER A 199 10.22 7.56 -1.51
C SER A 199 9.25 6.66 -2.29
N PHE A 200 8.82 7.08 -3.48
CA PHE A 200 7.97 6.29 -4.37
C PHE A 200 8.65 4.96 -4.75
N LEU A 201 9.91 5.01 -5.20
CA LEU A 201 10.68 3.80 -5.53
C LEU A 201 10.90 2.89 -4.31
N ALA A 202 11.24 3.45 -3.15
CA ALA A 202 11.41 2.69 -1.92
C ALA A 202 10.12 1.97 -1.50
N ASN A 203 8.96 2.63 -1.65
CA ASN A 203 7.66 2.02 -1.37
C ASN A 203 7.33 0.87 -2.35
N ILE A 204 7.68 0.99 -3.63
CA ILE A 204 7.57 -0.12 -4.58
C ILE A 204 8.44 -1.30 -4.14
N VAL A 205 9.69 -1.04 -3.77
CA VAL A 205 10.61 -2.09 -3.28
C VAL A 205 10.05 -2.77 -2.04
N LEU A 206 9.53 -2.00 -1.08
CA LEU A 206 8.87 -2.54 0.11
C LEU A 206 7.65 -3.41 -0.26
N GLN A 207 6.84 -2.96 -1.21
CA GLN A 207 5.63 -3.66 -1.65
C GLN A 207 5.94 -5.04 -2.27
N ILE A 208 7.07 -5.22 -2.96
CA ILE A 208 7.52 -6.52 -3.50
C ILE A 208 7.51 -7.61 -2.42
N PHE A 209 7.98 -7.28 -1.22
CA PHE A 209 8.14 -8.24 -0.13
C PHE A 209 6.83 -8.50 0.63
N ILE A 210 5.85 -7.59 0.54
CA ILE A 210 4.68 -7.58 1.41
C ILE A 210 3.40 -7.96 0.67
N VAL A 211 3.29 -7.64 -0.63
CA VAL A 211 2.04 -7.70 -1.41
C VAL A 211 1.39 -9.10 -1.43
N MET A 212 2.18 -10.16 -1.34
CA MET A 212 1.66 -11.54 -1.38
C MET A 212 1.15 -12.02 -0.02
N THR A 213 1.32 -11.25 1.06
CA THR A 213 0.94 -11.68 2.41
C THR A 213 -0.56 -11.94 2.53
N ILE A 214 -1.42 -11.01 2.07
CA ILE A 214 -2.88 -11.19 2.09
C ILE A 214 -3.29 -12.39 1.22
N PRO A 215 -2.86 -12.51 -0.06
CA PRO A 215 -3.03 -13.72 -0.85
C PRO A 215 -2.66 -15.02 -0.14
N LEU A 216 -1.48 -15.10 0.50
CA LEU A 216 -1.01 -16.27 1.22
C LEU A 216 -1.87 -16.60 2.45
N MET A 217 -2.35 -15.56 3.17
CA MET A 217 -3.26 -15.74 4.29
C MET A 217 -4.64 -16.25 3.83
N VAL A 218 -5.17 -15.76 2.72
CA VAL A 218 -6.53 -16.09 2.28
C VAL A 218 -6.56 -17.40 1.49
N ILE A 219 -5.68 -17.58 0.51
CA ILE A 219 -5.68 -18.71 -0.42
C ILE A 219 -5.13 -19.96 0.28
N GLN A 220 -3.89 -19.89 0.77
CA GLN A 220 -3.17 -21.00 1.43
C GLN A 220 -3.48 -21.11 2.93
N LYS A 221 -4.41 -20.28 3.44
CA LYS A 221 -4.85 -20.28 4.84
C LYS A 221 -3.73 -20.11 5.87
N LYS A 222 -2.56 -19.56 5.51
CA LYS A 222 -1.41 -19.43 6.42
C LYS A 222 -1.66 -18.42 7.54
N ALA A 223 -1.02 -18.64 8.68
CA ALA A 223 -0.97 -17.66 9.78
C ALA A 223 -0.16 -16.42 9.36
N LEU A 224 -0.42 -15.26 9.97
CA LEU A 224 0.18 -13.98 9.59
C LEU A 224 1.70 -14.05 9.43
N PHE A 225 2.44 -14.46 10.47
CA PHE A 225 3.90 -14.50 10.43
C PHE A 225 4.44 -15.46 9.36
N LYS A 226 3.81 -16.64 9.20
CA LYS A 226 4.20 -17.61 8.16
C LYS A 226 3.91 -17.07 6.76
N ALA A 227 2.80 -16.36 6.57
CA ALA A 227 2.43 -15.74 5.31
C ALA A 227 3.37 -14.58 4.97
N PHE A 228 3.68 -13.73 5.95
CA PHE A 228 4.59 -12.60 5.82
C PHE A 228 6.01 -13.06 5.46
N TRP A 229 6.55 -14.02 6.21
CA TRP A 229 7.87 -14.59 5.92
C TRP A 229 7.92 -15.23 4.54
N LYS A 230 6.90 -16.03 4.18
CA LYS A 230 6.82 -16.61 2.85
C LYS A 230 6.70 -15.53 1.76
N SER A 231 5.98 -14.44 2.00
CA SER A 231 5.90 -13.29 1.08
C SER A 231 7.28 -12.68 0.85
N ILE A 232 8.08 -12.48 1.89
CA ILE A 232 9.47 -12.01 1.78
C ILE A 232 10.31 -12.98 0.95
N CYS A 233 10.27 -14.28 1.26
CA CYS A 233 11.05 -15.29 0.52
C CYS A 233 10.64 -15.33 -0.97
N MET A 234 9.34 -15.27 -1.27
CA MET A 234 8.84 -15.24 -2.64
C MET A 234 9.25 -13.95 -3.36
N GLY A 235 9.21 -12.81 -2.66
CA GLY A 235 9.63 -11.50 -3.14
C GLY A 235 11.11 -11.48 -3.49
N ALA A 236 11.97 -11.97 -2.61
CA ALA A 236 13.41 -12.08 -2.85
C ALA A 236 13.73 -13.02 -4.03
N ARG A 237 13.10 -14.20 -4.08
CA ARG A 237 13.33 -15.21 -5.13
C ARG A 237 12.91 -14.70 -6.51
N ASN A 238 11.85 -13.91 -6.61
CA ASN A 238 11.30 -13.43 -7.87
C ASN A 238 11.33 -11.89 -7.98
N PHE A 239 12.36 -11.26 -7.40
CA PHE A 239 12.43 -9.81 -7.21
C PHE A 239 12.09 -9.02 -8.47
N PHE A 240 12.80 -9.27 -9.58
CA PHE A 240 12.57 -8.52 -10.82
C PHE A 240 11.21 -8.78 -11.45
N GLY A 241 10.69 -10.01 -11.35
CA GLY A 241 9.37 -10.35 -11.89
C GLY A 241 8.25 -9.62 -11.16
N ILE A 242 8.30 -9.62 -9.83
CA ILE A 242 7.32 -8.94 -8.98
C ILE A 242 7.52 -7.41 -9.05
N PHE A 243 8.76 -6.94 -9.12
CA PHE A 243 9.08 -5.53 -9.31
C PHE A 243 8.41 -4.97 -10.55
N MET A 244 8.53 -5.63 -11.71
CA MET A 244 7.90 -5.14 -12.94
C MET A 244 6.36 -5.21 -12.89
N ILE A 245 5.81 -6.21 -12.19
CA ILE A 245 4.36 -6.33 -11.98
C ILE A 245 3.82 -5.17 -11.15
N ILE A 246 4.58 -4.69 -10.16
CA ILE A 246 4.18 -3.57 -9.29
C ILE A 246 4.54 -2.22 -9.90
N LEU A 247 5.73 -2.08 -10.48
CA LEU A 247 6.28 -0.81 -10.97
C LEU A 247 5.37 -0.21 -12.04
N LEU A 248 5.02 -0.98 -13.07
CA LEU A 248 4.34 -0.42 -14.23
C LEU A 248 2.93 0.12 -13.91
N PRO A 249 2.04 -0.57 -13.16
CA PRO A 249 0.78 0.02 -12.72
C PRO A 249 1.02 1.21 -11.79
N SER A 250 2.00 1.12 -10.88
CA SER A 250 2.33 2.22 -9.97
C SER A 250 2.83 3.47 -10.69
N LEU A 251 3.43 3.36 -11.88
CA LEU A 251 3.82 4.53 -12.69
C LEU A 251 2.61 5.39 -13.09
N VAL A 252 1.41 4.82 -13.19
CA VAL A 252 0.17 5.58 -13.41
C VAL A 252 -0.12 6.50 -12.21
N TYR A 253 0.31 6.13 -11.01
CA TYR A 253 0.18 6.93 -9.79
C TYR A 253 1.33 7.95 -9.59
N ALA A 254 2.40 7.86 -10.39
CA ALA A 254 3.56 8.76 -10.24
C ALA A 254 3.20 10.24 -10.47
N PRO A 255 2.40 10.63 -11.50
CA PRO A 255 1.97 12.03 -11.67
C PRO A 255 1.20 12.59 -10.46
N VAL A 256 0.36 11.77 -9.82
CA VAL A 256 -0.37 12.16 -8.60
C VAL A 256 0.61 12.41 -7.46
N THR A 257 1.59 11.51 -7.27
CA THR A 257 2.61 11.63 -6.22
C THR A 257 3.44 12.90 -6.41
N LEU A 258 3.88 13.16 -7.64
CA LEU A 258 4.62 14.37 -7.99
C LEU A 258 3.77 15.62 -7.72
N SER A 259 2.51 15.63 -8.17
CA SER A 259 1.58 16.73 -7.93
C SER A 259 1.41 17.02 -6.44
N LYS A 260 1.30 15.98 -5.60
CA LYS A 260 1.21 16.10 -4.14
C LYS A 260 2.45 16.78 -3.52
N SER A 261 3.65 16.47 -4.02
CA SER A 261 4.90 17.06 -3.50
C SER A 261 5.07 18.55 -3.82
N ILE A 262 4.42 19.03 -4.89
CA ILE A 262 4.43 20.44 -5.30
C ILE A 262 3.16 21.20 -4.91
N ILE A 263 2.26 20.62 -4.10
CA ILE A 263 1.02 21.27 -3.66
C ILE A 263 1.27 22.68 -3.09
N PRO A 264 2.27 22.93 -2.22
CA PRO A 264 2.49 24.28 -1.71
C PRO A 264 2.69 25.32 -2.84
N ILE A 265 3.47 24.95 -3.85
CA ILE A 265 3.73 25.79 -5.03
C ILE A 265 2.45 25.96 -5.87
N LEU A 266 1.62 24.92 -5.99
CA LEU A 266 0.36 24.98 -6.73
C LEU A 266 -0.67 25.87 -6.05
N ILE A 267 -0.78 25.79 -4.71
CA ILE A 267 -1.69 26.64 -3.92
C ILE A 267 -1.34 28.12 -4.13
N ASP A 268 -0.05 28.46 -4.06
CA ASP A 268 0.41 29.85 -4.21
C ASP A 268 0.20 30.41 -5.62
N LYS A 269 0.18 29.54 -6.66
CA LYS A 269 0.11 29.96 -8.08
C LYS A 269 -1.26 29.85 -8.73
N THR A 270 -2.19 29.08 -8.16
CA THR A 270 -3.48 28.78 -8.78
C THR A 270 -4.63 29.08 -7.81
N PHE A 271 -5.20 28.05 -7.20
CA PHE A 271 -6.23 28.15 -6.18
C PHE A 271 -6.04 27.00 -5.17
N PRO A 272 -6.28 27.22 -3.86
CA PRO A 272 -6.06 26.23 -2.79
C PRO A 272 -6.80 24.90 -2.95
N GLU A 273 -7.97 24.91 -3.60
CA GLU A 273 -8.81 23.73 -3.85
C GLU A 273 -8.12 22.70 -4.76
N ILE A 274 -7.06 23.10 -5.48
CA ILE A 274 -6.25 22.17 -6.30
C ILE A 274 -5.73 20.99 -5.48
N SER A 275 -5.44 21.22 -4.19
CA SER A 275 -5.00 20.16 -3.27
C SER A 275 -6.06 19.06 -3.13
N ALA A 276 -7.33 19.41 -2.99
CA ALA A 276 -8.44 18.45 -2.89
C ALA A 276 -8.66 17.72 -4.23
N ILE A 277 -8.57 18.42 -5.36
CA ILE A 277 -8.69 17.83 -6.71
C ILE A 277 -7.59 16.80 -6.95
N VAL A 278 -6.33 17.14 -6.67
CA VAL A 278 -5.20 16.21 -6.81
C VAL A 278 -5.38 14.98 -5.93
N THR A 279 -5.90 15.16 -4.72
CA THR A 279 -6.21 14.03 -3.82
C THR A 279 -7.32 13.16 -4.34
N LEU A 280 -8.42 13.74 -4.82
CA LEU A 280 -9.55 13.00 -5.39
C LEU A 280 -9.14 12.18 -6.63
N ILE A 281 -8.36 12.79 -7.54
CA ILE A 281 -7.76 12.06 -8.67
C ILE A 281 -6.89 10.92 -8.16
N GLY A 282 -6.11 11.15 -7.10
CA GLY A 282 -5.33 10.11 -6.45
C GLY A 282 -6.17 8.93 -5.96
N ILE A 283 -7.30 9.17 -5.31
CA ILE A 283 -8.22 8.11 -4.86
C ILE A 283 -8.68 7.25 -6.06
N VAL A 284 -9.10 7.89 -7.15
CA VAL A 284 -9.58 7.19 -8.35
C VAL A 284 -8.48 6.35 -9.00
N VAL A 285 -7.27 6.90 -9.15
CA VAL A 285 -6.13 6.17 -9.73
C VAL A 285 -5.72 5.00 -8.83
N ALA A 286 -5.78 5.17 -7.50
CA ALA A 286 -5.44 4.11 -6.55
C ALA A 286 -6.35 2.87 -6.70
N VAL A 287 -7.65 3.05 -6.97
CA VAL A 287 -8.57 1.91 -7.22
C VAL A 287 -8.04 1.01 -8.32
N PHE A 288 -7.60 1.58 -9.45
CA PHE A 288 -7.08 0.81 -10.57
C PHE A 288 -5.75 0.14 -10.23
N VAL A 289 -4.80 0.91 -9.68
CA VAL A 289 -3.45 0.44 -9.39
C VAL A 289 -3.46 -0.67 -8.33
N ASP A 290 -4.11 -0.44 -7.20
CA ASP A 290 -4.10 -1.37 -6.07
C ASP A 290 -4.88 -2.65 -6.36
N SER A 291 -6.02 -2.54 -7.07
CA SER A 291 -6.78 -3.72 -7.47
C SER A 291 -6.01 -4.59 -8.45
N PHE A 292 -5.37 -3.97 -9.44
CA PHE A 292 -4.57 -4.71 -10.42
C PHE A 292 -3.38 -5.42 -9.78
N ILE A 293 -2.63 -4.72 -8.92
CA ILE A 293 -1.48 -5.29 -8.20
C ILE A 293 -1.92 -6.45 -7.30
N LEU A 294 -3.02 -6.30 -6.55
CA LEU A 294 -3.50 -7.35 -5.64
C LEU A 294 -4.01 -8.58 -6.41
N VAL A 295 -4.71 -8.38 -7.54
CA VAL A 295 -5.14 -9.48 -8.41
C VAL A 295 -3.94 -10.24 -8.97
N CYS A 296 -2.91 -9.52 -9.44
CA CYS A 296 -1.66 -10.16 -9.88
C CYS A 296 -1.01 -10.97 -8.75
N ALA A 297 -0.91 -10.41 -7.55
CA ALA A 297 -0.35 -11.09 -6.38
C ALA A 297 -1.15 -12.36 -6.01
N ALA A 298 -2.49 -12.30 -6.07
CA ALA A 298 -3.35 -13.45 -5.86
C ALA A 298 -3.09 -14.56 -6.89
N LEU A 299 -3.00 -14.22 -8.18
CA LEU A 299 -2.72 -15.18 -9.25
C LEU A 299 -1.35 -15.83 -9.12
N ILE A 300 -0.31 -15.09 -8.71
CA ILE A 300 1.02 -15.64 -8.42
C ILE A 300 0.92 -16.73 -7.34
N VAL A 301 0.22 -16.43 -6.25
CA VAL A 301 0.08 -17.35 -5.11
C VAL A 301 -0.75 -18.59 -5.48
N MET A 302 -1.79 -18.44 -6.31
CA MET A 302 -2.57 -19.58 -6.81
C MET A 302 -1.76 -20.49 -7.74
N ASN A 303 -0.94 -19.91 -8.61
CA ASN A 303 -0.08 -20.69 -9.51
C ASN A 303 1.00 -21.47 -8.76
N GLU A 304 1.50 -20.92 -7.65
CA GLU A 304 2.44 -21.63 -6.78
C GLU A 304 1.76 -22.78 -6.00
N GLU A 305 0.51 -22.59 -5.56
CA GLU A 305 -0.25 -23.65 -4.86
C GLU A 305 -0.44 -24.88 -5.75
N LYS A 306 -0.78 -24.68 -7.04
CA LYS A 306 -0.94 -25.76 -8.02
C LYS A 306 0.34 -26.55 -8.31
N SER A 307 1.52 -25.96 -8.14
CA SER A 307 2.80 -26.65 -8.36
C SER A 307 3.29 -27.50 -7.19
N ASN A 308 2.64 -27.39 -6.02
CA ASN A 308 3.00 -28.15 -4.82
C ASN A 308 2.07 -29.34 -4.57
N VAL A 309 1.04 -29.51 -5.40
CA VAL A 309 0.12 -30.66 -5.41
C VAL A 309 0.53 -31.57 -6.56
#